data_AF-A0A7J7ZY75-F1
#
_entry.id   AF-A0A7J7ZY75-F1
#
_cell.length_a   1.000
_cell.length_b   1.000
_cell.length_c   1.000
_cell.angle_alpha   90.00
_cell.angle_beta   90.00
_cell.angle_gamma   90.00
#
_symmetry.space_group_name_H-M   'P 1'
#
loop_
_entity.id
_entity.type
_entity.pdbx_description
1 polymer ?
#
loop_
_entity_poly.entity_id
_entity_poly.type
_entity_poly.pdbx_seq_one_letter_code
_entity_poly.pdbx_strand_id
1 'polypeptide(L)'
;MRRQRNRTKLSMEDIEFRTTLLRSLKKCLEAADKLSKALEKTGETADKCSEILKKSNETLDVMIKNQLEIKHTLTEIKNIIQTPNSRPEERKNQVKDSKCEEAKNTQLEKQNEERIRKYEDSVRSLWDSFKRTNIRIIGVPEDEREQDIENLFKEIMTENFPHLVKEIDLQVQEAQRTPNKRNPKRTTPRHIIIKMPRAKDKERILKAARERQSVTYKGVPI
;
A
#
# COMPACT_ATOMS: atom_id res chain seq x y z
N MET A 1 143.65 -1.07 -6.17
CA MET A 1 143.35 -2.51 -5.96
C MET A 1 142.37 -2.99 -7.02
N ARG A 2 142.77 -4.03 -7.76
CA ARG A 2 141.93 -4.75 -8.72
C ARG A 2 140.74 -5.41 -8.02
N ARG A 3 139.54 -5.24 -8.56
CA ARG A 3 138.50 -6.29 -8.59
C ARG A 3 137.82 -6.26 -9.95
N GLN A 4 138.39 -7.01 -10.90
CA GLN A 4 137.64 -7.55 -12.03
C GLN A 4 136.53 -8.43 -11.45
N ARG A 5 135.27 -8.13 -11.79
CA ARG A 5 134.18 -9.11 -11.75
C ARG A 5 133.38 -8.95 -13.03
N ASN A 6 133.77 -9.78 -13.99
CA ASN A 6 132.95 -10.44 -15.02
C ASN A 6 131.66 -9.72 -15.42
N ARG A 7 131.71 -9.01 -16.56
CA ARG A 7 130.53 -8.90 -17.42
C ARG A 7 130.29 -10.28 -18.01
N THR A 8 129.40 -11.07 -17.42
CA THR A 8 128.73 -12.15 -18.12
C THR A 8 128.06 -11.53 -19.35
N LYS A 9 128.50 -11.92 -20.55
CA LYS A 9 127.69 -11.71 -21.76
C LYS A 9 126.37 -12.43 -21.49
N LEU A 10 125.28 -11.70 -21.29
CA LEU A 10 123.95 -12.30 -21.31
C LEU A 10 123.79 -12.99 -22.68
N SER A 11 123.39 -14.26 -22.69
CA SER A 11 122.96 -14.96 -23.91
C SER A 11 121.88 -14.12 -24.60
N MET A 12 121.79 -14.16 -25.93
CA MET A 12 120.72 -13.45 -26.67
C MET A 12 119.32 -13.85 -26.14
N GLU A 13 119.20 -15.08 -25.63
CA GLU A 13 117.98 -15.64 -25.02
C GLU A 13 117.52 -14.90 -23.75
N ASP A 14 118.43 -14.25 -23.02
CA ASP A 14 118.19 -13.68 -21.68
C ASP A 14 117.59 -12.26 -21.78
N ILE A 15 117.92 -11.52 -22.84
CA ILE A 15 117.30 -10.22 -23.19
C ILE A 15 115.91 -10.43 -23.78
N GLU A 16 115.73 -11.46 -24.61
CA GLU A 16 114.43 -11.87 -25.14
C GLU A 16 113.48 -12.34 -24.03
N PHE A 17 113.98 -13.11 -23.05
CA PHE A 17 113.21 -13.48 -21.87
C PHE A 17 112.74 -12.26 -21.07
N ARG A 18 113.64 -11.32 -20.78
CA ARG A 18 113.33 -10.11 -20.01
C ARG A 18 112.35 -9.16 -20.71
N THR A 19 112.46 -9.01 -22.03
CA THR A 19 111.51 -8.20 -22.83
C THR A 19 110.15 -8.88 -22.94
N THR A 20 110.10 -10.21 -23.03
CA THR A 20 108.87 -10.99 -22.98
C THR A 20 108.18 -10.88 -21.62
N LEU A 21 108.95 -10.93 -20.53
CA LEU A 21 108.47 -10.75 -19.16
C LEU A 21 107.90 -9.34 -18.91
N LEU A 22 108.56 -8.29 -19.40
CA LEU A 22 108.03 -6.92 -19.28
C LEU A 22 106.75 -6.73 -20.08
N ARG A 23 106.64 -7.36 -21.26
CA ARG A 23 105.44 -7.31 -22.09
C ARG A 23 104.28 -8.07 -21.44
N SER A 24 104.53 -9.19 -20.76
CA SER A 24 103.50 -9.89 -20.00
C SER A 24 103.06 -9.10 -18.76
N LEU A 25 104.00 -8.50 -18.02
CA LEU A 25 103.69 -7.63 -16.88
C LEU A 25 102.85 -6.41 -17.29
N LYS A 26 103.16 -5.76 -18.41
CA LYS A 26 102.36 -4.64 -18.93
C LYS A 26 100.92 -5.08 -19.27
N LYS A 27 100.77 -6.24 -19.90
CA LYS A 27 99.44 -6.84 -20.17
C LYS A 27 98.68 -7.13 -18.87
N CYS A 28 99.36 -7.61 -17.83
CA CYS A 28 98.76 -7.82 -16.51
C CYS A 28 98.29 -6.50 -15.88
N LEU A 29 99.06 -5.43 -16.00
CA LEU A 29 98.72 -4.12 -15.45
C LEU A 29 97.50 -3.49 -16.17
N GLU A 30 97.46 -3.59 -17.50
CA GLU A 30 96.30 -3.16 -18.31
C GLU A 30 95.04 -3.98 -18.01
N ALA A 31 95.18 -5.28 -17.73
CA ALA A 31 94.07 -6.13 -17.29
C ALA A 31 93.57 -5.71 -15.90
N ALA A 32 94.47 -5.37 -14.96
CA ALA A 32 94.12 -4.88 -13.63
C ALA A 32 93.36 -3.55 -13.67
N ASP A 33 93.77 -2.59 -14.51
CA ASP A 33 93.04 -1.31 -14.66
C ASP A 33 91.63 -1.52 -15.25
N LYS A 34 91.49 -2.41 -16.25
CA LYS A 34 90.18 -2.80 -16.78
C LYS A 34 89.30 -3.47 -15.72
N LEU A 35 89.88 -4.30 -14.86
CA LEU A 35 89.18 -4.91 -13.73
C LEU A 35 88.75 -3.87 -12.69
N SER A 36 89.59 -2.88 -12.38
CA SER A 36 89.25 -1.79 -11.45
C SER A 36 88.04 -0.99 -11.95
N LYS A 37 88.06 -0.58 -13.23
CA LYS A 37 86.94 0.14 -13.85
C LYS A 37 85.66 -0.70 -13.94
N ALA A 38 85.80 -2.01 -14.14
CA ALA A 38 84.65 -2.92 -14.09
C ALA A 38 84.08 -3.02 -12.67
N LEU A 39 84.94 -3.07 -11.65
CA LEU A 39 84.54 -3.12 -10.24
C LEU A 39 83.78 -1.85 -9.82
N GLU A 40 84.25 -0.66 -10.20
CA GLU A 40 83.56 0.61 -9.94
C GLU A 40 82.17 0.64 -10.57
N LYS A 41 82.05 0.26 -11.85
CA LYS A 41 80.75 0.15 -12.53
C LYS A 41 79.83 -0.85 -11.85
N THR A 42 80.36 -1.98 -11.37
CA THR A 42 79.55 -2.95 -10.63
C THR A 42 79.05 -2.39 -9.30
N GLY A 43 79.86 -1.57 -8.61
CA GLY A 43 79.45 -0.85 -7.40
C GLY A 43 78.31 0.12 -7.67
N GLU A 44 78.43 0.97 -8.69
CA GLU A 44 77.37 1.92 -9.08
C GLU A 44 76.06 1.20 -9.45
N THR A 45 76.14 0.04 -10.11
CA THR A 45 74.95 -0.77 -10.41
C THR A 45 74.34 -1.39 -9.15
N ALA A 46 75.15 -1.80 -8.18
CA ALA A 46 74.68 -2.35 -6.91
C ALA A 46 73.95 -1.28 -6.08
N ASP A 47 74.46 -0.05 -6.04
CA ASP A 47 73.82 1.07 -5.34
C ASP A 47 72.46 1.42 -5.96
N LYS A 48 72.36 1.47 -7.29
CA LYS A 48 71.09 1.66 -8.00
C LYS A 48 70.09 0.53 -7.70
N CYS A 49 70.56 -0.73 -7.68
CA CYS A 49 69.73 -1.87 -7.30
C CYS A 49 69.23 -1.76 -5.85
N SER A 50 70.07 -1.32 -4.92
CA SER A 50 69.70 -1.09 -3.51
C SER A 50 68.60 -0.04 -3.38
N GLU A 51 68.71 1.07 -4.10
CA GLU A 51 67.69 2.13 -4.08
C GLU A 51 66.35 1.66 -4.65
N ILE A 52 66.37 0.87 -5.74
CA ILE A 52 65.16 0.26 -6.32
C ILE A 52 64.50 -0.70 -5.33
N LEU A 53 65.28 -1.55 -4.66
CA LEU A 53 64.76 -2.47 -3.65
C LEU A 53 64.07 -1.72 -2.49
N LYS A 54 64.67 -0.61 -2.04
CA LYS A 54 64.07 0.22 -0.98
C LYS A 54 62.72 0.80 -1.40
N LYS A 55 62.63 1.40 -2.59
CA LYS A 55 61.37 1.93 -3.14
C LYS A 55 60.32 0.82 -3.32
N SER A 56 60.73 -0.36 -3.78
CA SER A 56 59.84 -1.51 -3.91
C SER A 56 59.25 -1.94 -2.56
N ASN A 57 60.06 -1.99 -1.50
CA ASN A 57 59.57 -2.34 -0.16
C ASN A 57 58.55 -1.32 0.36
N GLU A 58 58.83 -0.03 0.19
CA GLU A 58 57.88 1.04 0.55
C GLU A 58 56.54 0.90 -0.19
N THR A 59 56.57 0.55 -1.49
CA THR A 59 55.32 0.29 -2.24
C THR A 59 54.56 -0.94 -1.76
N LEU A 60 55.27 -2.00 -1.35
CA LEU A 60 54.66 -3.22 -0.82
C LEU A 60 53.93 -2.95 0.50
N ASP A 61 54.52 -2.14 1.38
CA ASP A 61 53.88 -1.77 2.66
C ASP A 61 52.56 -1.02 2.44
N VAL A 62 52.51 -0.10 1.47
CA VAL A 62 51.28 0.60 1.09
C VAL A 62 50.24 -0.37 0.53
N MET A 63 50.64 -1.32 -0.32
CA MET A 63 49.72 -2.33 -0.86
C MET A 63 49.14 -3.23 0.24
N ILE A 64 49.95 -3.64 1.22
CA ILE A 64 49.49 -4.47 2.35
C ILE A 64 48.42 -3.72 3.15
N LYS A 65 48.62 -2.44 3.46
CA LYS A 65 47.63 -1.62 4.18
C LYS A 65 46.31 -1.52 3.40
N ASN A 66 46.37 -1.20 2.11
CA ASN A 66 45.17 -1.14 1.27
C ASN A 66 44.43 -2.48 1.20
N GLN A 67 45.16 -3.60 1.13
CA GLN A 67 44.53 -4.93 1.15
C GLN A 67 43.79 -5.22 2.47
N LEU A 68 44.31 -4.76 3.61
CA LEU A 68 43.63 -4.91 4.90
C LEU A 68 42.35 -4.08 4.95
N GLU A 69 42.38 -2.83 4.47
CA GLU A 69 41.19 -1.97 4.41
C GLU A 69 40.11 -2.53 3.47
N ILE A 70 40.51 -3.03 2.30
CA ILE A 70 39.60 -3.70 1.36
C ILE A 70 38.97 -4.95 1.99
N LYS A 71 39.75 -5.75 2.74
CA LYS A 71 39.21 -6.92 3.44
C LYS A 71 38.19 -6.52 4.51
N HIS A 72 38.49 -5.47 5.28
CA HIS A 72 37.60 -4.96 6.31
C HIS A 72 36.25 -4.50 5.72
N THR A 73 36.29 -3.66 4.70
CA THR A 73 35.08 -3.16 4.03
C THR A 73 34.29 -4.30 3.37
N LEU A 74 34.95 -5.31 2.82
CA LEU A 74 34.29 -6.50 2.27
C LEU A 74 33.56 -7.31 3.35
N THR A 75 34.14 -7.45 4.55
CA THR A 75 33.45 -8.10 5.68
C THR A 75 32.25 -7.30 6.17
N GLU A 76 32.33 -5.97 6.21
CA GLU A 76 31.20 -5.12 6.57
C GLU A 76 30.05 -5.25 5.57
N ILE A 77 30.36 -5.16 4.27
CA ILE A 77 29.39 -5.38 3.19
C ILE A 77 28.75 -6.76 3.31
N LYS A 78 29.54 -7.81 3.56
CA LYS A 78 29.03 -9.18 3.75
C LYS A 78 28.03 -9.26 4.90
N ASN A 79 28.33 -8.64 6.04
CA ASN A 79 27.43 -8.63 7.20
C ASN A 79 26.12 -7.88 6.88
N ILE A 80 26.20 -6.70 6.25
CA ILE A 80 25.03 -5.91 5.85
C ILE A 80 24.13 -6.72 4.90
N ILE A 81 24.70 -7.46 3.95
CA ILE A 81 23.95 -8.29 2.99
C ILE A 81 23.33 -9.53 3.65
N GLN A 82 23.95 -10.09 4.69
CA GLN A 82 23.43 -11.28 5.39
C GLN A 82 22.31 -10.96 6.40
N THR A 83 22.32 -9.75 6.97
CA THR A 83 21.34 -9.29 7.98
C THR A 83 19.86 -9.16 7.52
N PRO A 84 19.47 -8.94 6.24
CA PRO A 84 18.07 -8.67 5.87
C PRO A 84 17.16 -9.91 5.71
N ASN A 85 17.67 -11.14 5.80
CA ASN A 85 16.92 -12.35 5.40
C ASN A 85 15.83 -12.82 6.39
N SER A 86 15.70 -12.25 7.59
CA SER A 86 14.63 -12.58 8.56
C SER A 86 13.37 -11.71 8.42
N ARG A 87 13.51 -10.47 7.94
CA ARG A 87 12.41 -9.49 7.83
C ARG A 87 11.33 -9.76 6.76
N PRO A 88 11.55 -10.52 5.66
CA PRO A 88 10.51 -10.78 4.68
C PRO A 88 9.55 -11.91 5.06
N GLU A 89 9.99 -12.94 5.80
CA GLU A 89 9.11 -14.05 6.22
C GLU A 89 8.12 -13.63 7.31
N GLU A 90 8.55 -12.83 8.29
CA GLU A 90 7.67 -12.25 9.30
C GLU A 90 6.58 -11.38 8.68
N ARG A 91 6.95 -10.52 7.71
CA ARG A 91 5.97 -9.70 6.96
C ARG A 91 5.02 -10.55 6.12
N LYS A 92 5.46 -11.65 5.51
CA LYS A 92 4.58 -12.56 4.77
C LYS A 92 3.55 -13.23 5.70
N ASN A 93 3.96 -13.64 6.89
CA ASN A 93 3.04 -14.25 7.86
C ASN A 93 2.03 -13.23 8.38
N GLN A 94 2.47 -12.03 8.75
CA GLN A 94 1.58 -10.94 9.15
C GLN A 94 0.55 -10.59 8.06
N VAL A 95 0.96 -10.55 6.79
CA VAL A 95 0.05 -10.30 5.65
C VAL A 95 -0.95 -11.44 5.45
N LYS A 96 -0.56 -12.70 5.68
CA LYS A 96 -1.49 -13.85 5.60
C LYS A 96 -2.53 -13.79 6.72
N ASP A 97 -2.12 -13.45 7.93
CA ASP A 97 -3.03 -13.33 9.08
C ASP A 97 -4.03 -12.19 8.87
N SER A 98 -3.56 -11.01 8.43
CA SER A 98 -4.45 -9.88 8.09
C SER A 98 -5.46 -10.22 6.99
N LYS A 99 -5.04 -10.94 5.94
CA LYS A 99 -5.98 -11.41 4.89
C LYS A 99 -7.04 -12.38 5.41
N CYS A 100 -6.69 -13.21 6.39
CA CYS A 100 -7.63 -14.12 7.04
C CYS A 100 -8.67 -13.34 7.86
N GLU A 101 -8.24 -12.30 8.57
CA GLU A 101 -9.14 -11.41 9.31
C GLU A 101 -10.06 -10.61 8.37
N GLU A 102 -9.55 -10.08 7.27
CA GLU A 102 -10.35 -9.39 6.25
C GLU A 102 -11.44 -10.29 5.67
N ALA A 103 -11.14 -11.56 5.41
CA ALA A 103 -12.13 -12.53 4.92
C ALA A 103 -13.24 -12.79 5.95
N LYS A 104 -12.89 -12.89 7.24
CA LYS A 104 -13.87 -13.04 8.34
C LYS A 104 -14.74 -11.80 8.46
N ASN A 105 -14.16 -10.60 8.38
CA ASN A 105 -14.90 -9.34 8.44
C ASN A 105 -15.86 -9.21 7.26
N THR A 106 -15.41 -9.52 6.03
CA THR A 106 -16.25 -9.51 4.84
C THR A 106 -17.45 -10.46 4.98
N GLN A 107 -17.23 -11.65 5.54
CA GLN A 107 -18.30 -12.61 5.78
C GLN A 107 -19.30 -12.11 6.84
N LEU A 108 -18.80 -11.49 7.90
CA LEU A 108 -19.63 -10.90 8.95
C LEU A 108 -20.47 -9.72 8.42
N GLU A 109 -19.89 -8.88 7.56
CA GLU A 109 -20.59 -7.78 6.88
C GLU A 109 -21.75 -8.31 6.03
N LYS A 110 -21.50 -9.33 5.20
CA LYS A 110 -22.56 -9.98 4.41
C LYS A 110 -23.69 -10.54 5.28
N GLN A 111 -23.35 -11.19 6.39
CA GLN A 111 -24.36 -11.69 7.33
C GLN A 111 -25.18 -10.56 7.97
N ASN A 112 -24.53 -9.44 8.31
CA ASN A 112 -25.20 -8.27 8.84
C ASN A 112 -26.11 -7.60 7.79
N GLU A 113 -25.67 -7.49 6.53
CA GLU A 113 -26.51 -7.00 5.44
C GLU A 113 -27.76 -7.86 5.24
N GLU A 114 -27.62 -9.18 5.26
CA GLU A 114 -28.77 -10.09 5.19
C GLU A 114 -29.73 -9.92 6.38
N ARG A 115 -29.20 -9.71 7.58
CA ARG A 115 -30.02 -9.42 8.78
C ARG A 115 -30.76 -8.10 8.64
N ILE A 116 -30.07 -7.04 8.23
CA ILE A 116 -30.67 -5.71 8.00
C ILE A 116 -31.79 -5.83 6.97
N ARG A 117 -31.54 -6.50 5.84
CA ARG A 117 -32.55 -6.72 4.79
C ARG A 117 -33.78 -7.44 5.33
N LYS A 118 -33.61 -8.50 6.13
CA LYS A 118 -34.72 -9.20 6.79
C LYS A 118 -35.51 -8.29 7.74
N TYR A 119 -34.83 -7.42 8.49
CA TYR A 119 -35.51 -6.46 9.36
C TYR A 119 -36.26 -5.39 8.55
N GLU A 120 -35.69 -4.87 7.47
CA GLU A 120 -36.36 -3.91 6.59
C GLU A 120 -37.63 -4.50 5.97
N ASP A 121 -37.55 -5.73 5.45
CA ASP A 121 -38.71 -6.43 4.88
C ASP A 121 -39.76 -6.73 5.97
N SER A 122 -39.33 -7.08 7.18
CA SER A 122 -40.23 -7.29 8.32
C SER A 122 -40.93 -5.99 8.72
N VAL A 123 -40.20 -4.87 8.80
CA VAL A 123 -40.76 -3.56 9.09
C VAL A 123 -41.75 -3.15 8.00
N ARG A 124 -41.42 -3.38 6.72
CA ARG A 124 -42.33 -3.11 5.59
C ARG A 124 -43.63 -3.93 5.71
N SER A 125 -43.52 -5.24 5.93
CA SER A 125 -44.67 -6.13 6.16
C SER A 125 -45.54 -5.68 7.33
N LEU A 126 -44.93 -5.32 8.47
CA LEU A 126 -45.65 -4.81 9.63
C LEU A 126 -46.37 -3.50 9.33
N TRP A 127 -45.70 -2.55 8.65
CA TRP A 127 -46.33 -1.29 8.24
C TRP A 127 -47.49 -1.51 7.27
N ASP A 128 -47.35 -2.42 6.32
CA ASP A 128 -48.41 -2.76 5.38
C ASP A 128 -49.59 -3.43 6.10
N SER A 129 -49.31 -4.28 7.10
CA SER A 129 -50.31 -4.87 7.99
C SER A 129 -51.06 -3.79 8.79
N PHE A 130 -50.35 -2.82 9.38
CA PHE A 130 -50.97 -1.71 10.11
C PHE A 130 -51.80 -0.80 9.21
N LYS A 131 -51.36 -0.56 7.97
CA LYS A 131 -52.09 0.24 6.98
C LYS A 131 -53.19 -0.54 6.28
N ARG A 132 -53.25 -1.87 6.48
CA ARG A 132 -54.19 -2.75 5.80
C ARG A 132 -55.63 -2.32 6.04
N THR A 133 -55.98 -1.78 7.20
CA THR A 133 -57.34 -1.31 7.53
C THR A 133 -57.57 0.18 7.28
N ASN A 134 -56.55 0.93 6.89
CA ASN A 134 -56.63 2.39 6.73
C ASN A 134 -57.11 2.80 5.32
N ILE A 135 -58.09 3.70 5.26
CA ILE A 135 -58.52 4.42 4.06
C ILE A 135 -57.96 5.84 4.12
N ARG A 136 -57.47 6.35 2.98
CA ARG A 136 -56.98 7.73 2.87
C ARG A 136 -57.88 8.52 1.94
N ILE A 137 -58.43 9.63 2.44
CA ILE A 137 -59.28 10.56 1.68
C ILE A 137 -58.49 11.85 1.44
N ILE A 138 -58.53 12.34 0.20
CA ILE A 138 -57.76 13.50 -0.27
C ILE A 138 -58.77 14.58 -0.70
N GLY A 139 -58.36 15.85 -0.76
CA GLY A 139 -59.19 16.91 -1.34
C GLY A 139 -60.32 17.46 -0.46
N VAL A 140 -60.60 16.85 0.70
CA VAL A 140 -61.66 17.37 1.59
C VAL A 140 -61.23 18.70 2.23
N PRO A 141 -61.99 19.80 2.06
CA PRO A 141 -61.66 21.11 2.63
C PRO A 141 -61.55 21.09 4.15
N GLU A 142 -60.78 22.03 4.70
CA GLU A 142 -60.62 22.23 6.14
C GLU A 142 -61.62 23.29 6.62
N ASP A 143 -62.78 22.86 7.12
CA ASP A 143 -63.77 23.73 7.75
C ASP A 143 -63.46 23.94 9.25
N GLU A 144 -63.92 25.05 9.86
CA GLU A 144 -63.69 25.37 11.28
C GLU A 144 -64.27 24.33 12.26
N ARG A 145 -65.21 23.49 11.81
CA ARG A 145 -65.83 22.40 12.58
C ARG A 145 -65.01 21.10 12.48
N GLU A 146 -63.69 21.16 12.71
CA GLU A 146 -62.74 20.04 12.59
C GLU A 146 -63.03 18.83 13.51
N GLN A 147 -64.13 18.85 14.28
CA GLN A 147 -64.36 17.92 15.40
C GLN A 147 -64.94 16.56 14.99
N ASP A 148 -65.74 16.47 13.92
CA ASP A 148 -66.47 15.23 13.60
C ASP A 148 -66.06 14.59 12.26
N ILE A 149 -64.80 14.14 12.19
CA ILE A 149 -64.26 13.44 11.00
C ILE A 149 -65.04 12.14 10.71
N GLU A 150 -65.58 11.49 11.74
CA GLU A 150 -66.42 10.31 11.59
C GLU A 150 -67.75 10.61 10.89
N ASN A 151 -68.40 11.74 11.23
CA ASN A 151 -69.65 12.15 10.60
C ASN A 151 -69.41 12.53 9.13
N LEU A 152 -68.31 13.25 8.86
CA LEU A 152 -67.86 13.54 7.50
C LEU A 152 -67.68 12.26 6.66
N PHE A 153 -67.08 11.21 7.23
CA PHE A 153 -66.95 9.94 6.52
C PHE A 153 -68.31 9.31 6.21
N LYS A 154 -69.24 9.34 7.16
CA LYS A 154 -70.61 8.85 6.96
C LYS A 154 -71.34 9.63 5.85
N GLU A 155 -71.18 10.95 5.80
CA GLU A 155 -71.73 11.80 4.72
C GLU A 155 -71.17 11.43 3.33
N ILE A 156 -69.85 11.24 3.22
CA ILE A 156 -69.24 10.81 1.95
C ILE A 156 -69.79 9.44 1.53
N MET A 157 -69.94 8.51 2.48
CA MET A 157 -70.45 7.18 2.20
C MET A 157 -71.93 7.18 1.81
N THR A 158 -72.77 8.03 2.40
CA THR A 158 -74.19 8.15 2.02
C THR A 158 -74.39 8.83 0.68
N GLU A 159 -73.59 9.86 0.37
CA GLU A 159 -73.58 10.56 -0.93
C GLU A 159 -73.16 9.62 -2.07
N ASN A 160 -72.15 8.77 -1.85
CA ASN A 160 -71.55 7.97 -2.91
C ASN A 160 -71.96 6.49 -2.95
N PHE A 161 -72.23 5.88 -1.80
CA PHE A 161 -72.45 4.44 -1.70
C PHE A 161 -73.63 4.12 -0.76
N PRO A 162 -74.86 4.60 -1.06
CA PRO A 162 -76.01 4.40 -0.18
C PRO A 162 -76.37 2.92 0.02
N HIS A 163 -75.99 2.04 -0.91
CA HIS A 163 -76.16 0.59 -0.78
C HIS A 163 -75.18 -0.01 0.25
N LEU A 164 -73.90 0.39 0.21
CA LEU A 164 -72.89 -0.09 1.16
C LEU A 164 -73.18 0.35 2.59
N VAL A 165 -73.72 1.56 2.78
CA VAL A 165 -74.13 2.08 4.09
C VAL A 165 -75.18 1.19 4.76
N LYS A 166 -76.06 0.55 3.98
CA LYS A 166 -77.10 -0.35 4.50
C LYS A 166 -76.57 -1.74 4.81
N GLU A 167 -75.59 -2.22 4.05
CA GLU A 167 -75.03 -3.56 4.17
C GLU A 167 -73.89 -3.68 5.19
N ILE A 168 -73.12 -2.61 5.36
CA ILE A 168 -71.96 -2.55 6.23
C ILE A 168 -72.30 -1.58 7.36
N ASP A 169 -72.25 -2.06 8.60
CA ASP A 169 -72.26 -1.16 9.75
C ASP A 169 -70.97 -0.32 9.70
N LEU A 170 -71.10 0.95 9.33
CA LEU A 170 -70.00 1.91 9.10
C LEU A 170 -69.34 2.36 10.41
N GLN A 171 -68.95 1.38 11.23
CA GLN A 171 -68.14 1.59 12.41
C GLN A 171 -66.74 2.01 11.99
N VAL A 172 -66.30 3.14 12.52
CA VAL A 172 -64.94 3.64 12.35
C VAL A 172 -64.21 3.44 13.67
N GLN A 173 -62.99 2.92 13.62
CA GLN A 173 -62.17 2.73 14.82
C GLN A 173 -61.47 4.04 15.21
N GLU A 174 -60.88 4.71 14.22
CA GLU A 174 -60.20 6.00 14.39
C GLU A 174 -60.39 6.82 13.11
N ALA A 175 -60.63 8.12 13.27
CA ALA A 175 -60.72 9.07 12.17
C ALA A 175 -59.87 10.30 12.51
N GLN A 176 -58.85 10.58 11.71
CA GLN A 176 -57.97 11.72 11.96
C GLN A 176 -57.42 12.37 10.70
N ARG A 177 -57.13 13.67 10.78
CA ARG A 177 -56.37 14.40 9.75
C ARG A 177 -54.88 14.17 9.97
N THR A 178 -54.15 13.93 8.90
CA THR A 178 -52.69 13.72 8.96
C THR A 178 -51.95 14.76 8.12
N PRO A 179 -50.98 15.50 8.70
CA PRO A 179 -50.56 15.48 10.12
C PRO A 179 -51.60 16.09 11.09
N ASN A 180 -51.56 15.72 12.38
CA ASN A 180 -52.53 16.20 13.38
C ASN A 180 -52.53 17.72 13.55
N LYS A 181 -51.38 18.37 13.34
CA LYS A 181 -51.25 19.84 13.37
C LYS A 181 -51.37 20.43 11.96
N ARG A 182 -52.23 21.44 11.83
CA ARG A 182 -52.34 22.26 10.62
C ARG A 182 -51.08 23.11 10.45
N ASN A 183 -50.48 23.12 9.26
CA ASN A 183 -49.37 24.01 8.93
C ASN A 183 -49.92 25.23 8.18
N PRO A 184 -49.85 26.45 8.74
CA PRO A 184 -50.40 27.65 8.10
C PRO A 184 -49.81 27.97 6.72
N LYS A 185 -48.59 27.49 6.44
CA LYS A 185 -47.92 27.69 5.14
C LYS A 185 -48.45 26.76 4.04
N ARG A 186 -49.25 25.74 4.38
CA ARG A 186 -49.74 24.74 3.44
C ARG A 186 -51.10 25.17 2.91
N THR A 187 -51.19 25.34 1.58
CA THR A 187 -52.43 25.74 0.89
C THR A 187 -53.36 24.55 0.59
N THR A 188 -52.83 23.33 0.53
CA THR A 188 -53.62 22.12 0.29
C THR A 188 -54.24 21.59 1.58
N PRO A 189 -55.49 21.11 1.57
CA PRO A 189 -56.10 20.45 2.73
C PRO A 189 -55.31 19.23 3.21
N ARG A 190 -55.30 18.96 4.52
CA ARG A 190 -54.70 17.73 5.08
C ARG A 190 -55.51 16.50 4.68
N HIS A 191 -54.82 15.38 4.52
CA HIS A 191 -55.49 14.13 4.16
C HIS A 191 -56.16 13.56 5.40
N ILE A 192 -57.24 12.82 5.22
CA ILE A 192 -57.93 12.11 6.30
C ILE A 192 -57.50 10.65 6.24
N ILE A 193 -57.18 10.07 7.39
CA ILE A 193 -56.99 8.64 7.57
C ILE A 193 -58.16 8.11 8.40
N ILE A 194 -58.91 7.19 7.81
CA ILE A 194 -59.99 6.45 8.47
C ILE A 194 -59.51 5.01 8.70
N LYS A 195 -59.50 4.57 9.94
CA LYS A 195 -59.15 3.20 10.32
C LYS A 195 -60.42 2.38 10.47
N MET A 196 -60.60 1.40 9.60
CA MET A 196 -61.72 0.49 9.68
C MET A 196 -61.44 -0.64 10.69
N PRO A 197 -62.44 -1.12 11.43
CA PRO A 197 -62.27 -2.26 12.33
C PRO A 197 -61.97 -3.57 11.57
N ARG A 198 -62.44 -3.69 10.33
CA ARG A 198 -62.25 -4.87 9.48
C ARG A 198 -61.64 -4.50 8.13
N ALA A 199 -60.60 -5.22 7.72
CA ALA A 199 -59.95 -5.01 6.42
C ALA A 199 -60.87 -5.29 5.23
N LYS A 200 -61.81 -6.25 5.38
CA LYS A 200 -62.80 -6.59 4.35
C LYS A 200 -63.69 -5.40 4.00
N ASP A 201 -64.09 -4.60 4.99
CA ASP A 201 -64.98 -3.46 4.76
C ASP A 201 -64.26 -2.36 3.98
N LYS A 202 -62.98 -2.09 4.31
CA LYS A 202 -62.13 -1.22 3.50
C LYS A 202 -62.03 -1.71 2.05
N GLU A 203 -61.76 -2.99 1.83
CA GLU A 203 -61.60 -3.55 0.48
C GLU A 203 -62.88 -3.37 -0.35
N ARG A 204 -64.06 -3.58 0.26
CA ARG A 204 -65.37 -3.34 -0.39
C ARG A 204 -65.58 -1.88 -0.76
N ILE A 205 -65.28 -0.95 0.16
CA ILE A 205 -65.42 0.50 -0.07
C ILE A 205 -64.47 0.95 -1.19
N LEU A 206 -63.21 0.54 -1.15
CA LEU A 206 -62.23 0.89 -2.20
C LEU A 206 -62.59 0.28 -3.56
N LYS A 207 -63.17 -0.93 -3.57
CA LYS A 207 -63.66 -1.54 -4.80
C LYS A 207 -64.82 -0.73 -5.39
N ALA A 208 -65.82 -0.38 -4.59
CA ALA A 208 -66.94 0.44 -5.06
C ALA A 208 -66.48 1.84 -5.53
N ALA A 209 -65.50 2.44 -4.85
CA ALA A 209 -64.91 3.72 -5.29
C ALA A 209 -64.22 3.61 -6.65
N ARG A 210 -63.47 2.53 -6.90
CA ARG A 210 -62.84 2.27 -8.22
C ARG A 210 -63.88 2.02 -9.32
N GLU A 211 -64.95 1.31 -9.01
CA GLU A 211 -66.05 1.02 -9.95
C GLU A 211 -66.84 2.29 -10.30
N ARG A 212 -67.09 3.17 -9.32
CA ARG A 212 -67.78 4.44 -9.53
C ARG A 212 -66.93 5.49 -10.25
N GLN A 213 -65.60 5.39 -10.19
CA GLN A 213 -64.58 6.29 -10.77
C GLN A 213 -64.57 7.74 -10.27
N SER A 214 -65.70 8.26 -9.81
CA SER A 214 -65.84 9.61 -9.23
C SER A 214 -66.50 9.54 -7.86
N VAL A 215 -65.77 9.98 -6.85
CA VAL A 215 -66.26 10.14 -5.47
C VAL A 215 -66.35 11.63 -5.19
N THR A 216 -67.49 12.10 -4.69
CA THR A 216 -67.73 13.51 -4.40
C THR A 216 -68.00 13.74 -2.93
N TYR A 217 -67.73 14.94 -2.45
CA TYR A 217 -68.17 15.44 -1.15
C TYR A 217 -68.77 16.82 -1.37
N LYS A 218 -70.06 16.98 -1.06
CA LYS A 218 -70.80 18.23 -1.32
C LYS A 218 -70.69 18.66 -2.79
N GLY A 219 -70.68 17.69 -3.71
CA GLY A 219 -70.55 17.92 -5.15
C GLY A 219 -69.13 18.22 -5.66
N VAL A 220 -68.11 18.26 -4.79
CA VAL A 220 -66.70 18.44 -5.19
C VAL A 220 -65.99 17.07 -5.25
N PRO A 221 -65.25 16.74 -6.33
CA PRO A 221 -64.54 15.47 -6.42
C PRO A 221 -63.39 15.36 -5.39
N ILE A 222 -63.24 14.18 -4.77
CA ILE A 222 -62.28 13.86 -3.71
C ILE A 222 -61.50 12.58 -3.95
#